data_AF-A0A6L3N9M9-F1
#
_entry.id   AF-A0A6L3N9M9-F1
#
_cell.length_a   1.000
_cell.length_b   1.000
_cell.length_c   1.000
_cell.angle_alpha   90.00
_cell.angle_beta   90.00
_cell.angle_gamma   90.00
#
_symmetry.space_group_name_H-M   'P 1'
#
loop_
_entity.id
_entity.type
_entity.pdbx_description
1 polymer ?
#
loop_
_entity_poly.entity_id
_entity_poly.type
_entity_poly.pdbx_seq_one_letter_code
_entity_poly.pdbx_strand_id
1 'polypeptide(L)'
;GRASIALTDGRTATARAAQTGVAELVLVDLARDYAQAGLVALTRALQCSDAAYADAVGLFQQAGFRVVGLADVPGMIAMRTVAMLANEAADTVNQGVCSPADLDLAMEKGVNYPCGPLAWADAIGIGRVHRVLSNLAASYGEDRYRVSPRIAALHEAGRTFR
;
A
#
# COMPACT_ATOMS: atom_id res chain seq x y z
N GLY A 1 13.77 19.29 -8.16
CA GLY A 1 14.59 18.16 -8.65
C GLY A 1 13.96 17.47 -9.83
N ARG A 2 14.61 16.45 -10.39
CA ARG A 2 14.07 15.61 -11.49
C ARG A 2 13.27 14.39 -11.01
N ALA A 3 13.22 14.18 -9.70
CA ALA A 3 12.52 13.06 -9.10
C ALA A 3 11.01 13.12 -9.38
N SER A 4 10.47 12.00 -9.86
CA SER A 4 9.04 11.74 -9.91
C SER A 4 8.65 10.91 -8.69
N ILE A 5 7.70 11.40 -7.90
CA ILE A 5 7.28 10.76 -6.65
C ILE A 5 5.90 10.16 -6.84
N ALA A 6 5.71 8.92 -6.42
CA ALA A 6 4.40 8.29 -6.40
C ALA A 6 4.22 7.37 -5.18
N LEU A 7 2.98 7.18 -4.75
CA LEU A 7 2.66 6.12 -3.80
C LEU A 7 2.86 4.75 -4.46
N THR A 8 3.35 3.78 -3.68
CA THR A 8 3.41 2.38 -4.13
C THR A 8 2.04 1.87 -4.56
N ASP A 9 2.01 1.09 -5.63
CA ASP A 9 0.83 0.43 -6.15
C ASP A 9 0.98 -1.10 -6.18
N GLY A 10 1.95 -1.64 -5.43
CA GLY A 10 2.24 -3.07 -5.35
C GLY A 10 3.40 -3.52 -6.25
N ARG A 11 3.76 -2.76 -7.29
CA ARG A 11 4.96 -3.03 -8.11
C ARG A 11 6.23 -2.56 -7.41
N THR A 12 7.38 -3.07 -7.84
CA THR A 12 8.67 -2.41 -7.58
C THR A 12 8.73 -1.06 -8.29
N ALA A 13 9.53 -0.13 -7.76
CA ALA A 13 9.84 1.13 -8.43
C ALA A 13 10.46 0.88 -9.80
N THR A 14 11.37 -0.09 -9.91
CA THR A 14 12.02 -0.48 -11.17
C THR A 14 11.02 -0.94 -12.23
N ALA A 15 10.12 -1.87 -11.89
CA ALA A 15 9.14 -2.38 -12.84
C ALA A 15 8.15 -1.29 -13.27
N ARG A 16 7.70 -0.47 -12.32
CA ARG A 16 6.78 0.64 -12.63
C ARG A 16 7.45 1.68 -13.53
N ALA A 17 8.67 2.09 -13.21
CA ALA A 17 9.43 3.04 -14.01
C ALA A 17 9.66 2.55 -15.44
N ALA A 18 9.98 1.26 -15.63
CA ALA A 18 10.13 0.66 -16.95
C ALA A 18 8.81 0.68 -17.75
N GLN A 19 7.69 0.36 -17.09
CA GLN A 19 6.37 0.32 -17.74
C GLN A 19 5.80 1.72 -18.06
N THR A 20 6.10 2.74 -17.25
CA THR A 20 5.59 4.10 -17.46
C THR A 20 6.56 5.01 -18.22
N GLY A 21 7.80 4.57 -18.46
CA GLY A 21 8.84 5.41 -19.07
C GLY A 21 9.38 6.52 -18.15
N VAL A 22 9.12 6.43 -16.84
CA VAL A 22 9.55 7.43 -15.85
C VAL A 22 10.77 6.91 -15.11
N ALA A 23 11.97 7.21 -15.61
CA ALA A 23 13.22 6.65 -15.07
C ALA A 23 13.53 7.12 -13.63
N GLU A 24 13.33 8.41 -13.35
CA GLU A 24 13.64 9.04 -12.05
C GLU A 24 12.53 8.82 -11.01
N LEU A 25 12.01 7.59 -10.91
CA LEU A 25 10.89 7.24 -10.05
C LEU A 25 11.35 6.87 -8.62
N VAL A 26 10.78 7.58 -7.65
CA VAL A 26 10.86 7.27 -6.22
C VAL A 26 9.47 6.92 -5.73
N LEU A 27 9.34 5.76 -5.08
CA LEU A 27 8.09 5.33 -4.46
C LEU A 27 8.08 5.65 -2.98
N VAL A 28 6.91 6.08 -2.51
CA VAL A 28 6.59 6.35 -1.11
C VAL A 28 5.68 5.23 -0.60
N ASP A 29 6.02 4.67 0.55
CA ASP A 29 5.18 3.67 1.24
C ASP A 29 3.95 4.33 1.87
N LEU A 30 2.95 3.51 2.22
CA LEU A 30 1.76 3.96 2.92
C LEU A 30 2.09 4.54 4.30
N ALA A 31 1.69 5.79 4.55
CA ALA A 31 1.38 6.27 5.89
C ALA A 31 -0.15 6.33 6.07
N ARG A 32 -0.63 6.04 7.29
CA ARG A 32 -2.07 6.11 7.58
C ARG A 32 -2.62 7.52 7.38
N ASP A 33 -1.90 8.49 7.92
CA ASP A 33 -2.23 9.91 7.83
C ASP A 33 -0.92 10.68 7.63
N TYR A 34 -0.71 11.21 6.41
CA TYR A 34 0.50 11.95 6.08
C TYR A 34 0.59 13.30 6.79
N ALA A 35 -0.51 13.86 7.31
CA ALA A 35 -0.48 15.10 8.07
C ALA A 35 0.03 14.89 9.51
N GLN A 36 -0.12 13.67 10.04
CA GLN A 36 0.28 13.32 11.41
C GLN A 36 1.51 12.41 11.47
N ALA A 37 1.88 11.76 10.37
CA ALA A 37 3.03 10.87 10.33
C ALA A 37 4.34 11.67 10.48
N GLY A 38 5.21 11.23 11.40
CA GLY A 38 6.58 11.78 11.53
C GLY A 38 7.60 11.09 10.62
N LEU A 39 7.19 10.10 9.82
CA LEU A 39 8.08 9.25 9.04
C LEU A 39 7.45 8.84 7.71
N VAL A 40 8.28 8.80 6.67
CA VAL A 40 7.96 8.14 5.40
C VAL A 40 9.07 7.16 5.02
N ALA A 41 8.68 6.06 4.38
CA ALA A 41 9.61 5.10 3.82
C ALA A 41 9.65 5.25 2.30
N LEU A 42 10.85 5.31 1.73
CA LEU A 42 11.08 5.55 0.31
C LEU A 42 11.90 4.42 -0.32
N THR A 43 11.57 4.08 -1.57
CA THR A 43 12.44 3.26 -2.42
C THR A 43 12.57 3.90 -3.80
N ARG A 44 13.50 3.44 -4.62
CA ARG A 44 13.78 4.00 -5.95
C ARG A 44 13.97 2.92 -6.99
N ALA A 45 13.68 3.26 -8.24
CA ALA A 45 14.00 2.39 -9.37
C ALA A 45 15.52 2.24 -9.53
N LEU A 46 15.99 1.12 -10.07
CA LEU A 46 17.42 0.93 -10.38
C LEU A 46 17.96 1.98 -11.35
N GLN A 47 17.14 2.43 -12.30
CA GLN A 47 17.46 3.49 -13.25
C GLN A 47 17.28 4.92 -12.69
N CYS A 48 16.85 5.07 -11.42
CA CYS A 48 16.77 6.38 -10.79
C CYS A 48 18.16 6.82 -10.31
N SER A 49 18.56 8.02 -10.69
CA SER A 49 19.86 8.59 -10.33
C SER A 49 19.98 8.88 -8.84
N ASP A 50 21.21 8.86 -8.32
CA ASP A 50 21.48 9.26 -6.93
C ASP A 50 21.05 10.69 -6.64
N ALA A 51 21.22 11.60 -7.60
CA ALA A 51 20.80 12.99 -7.47
C ALA A 51 19.27 13.11 -7.35
N ALA A 52 18.49 12.42 -8.17
CA ALA A 52 17.04 12.46 -8.06
C ALA A 52 16.54 11.82 -6.76
N TYR A 53 17.15 10.72 -6.32
CA TYR A 53 16.80 10.14 -5.02
C TYR A 53 17.12 11.09 -3.86
N ALA A 54 18.28 11.75 -3.89
CA ALA A 54 18.66 12.76 -2.89
C ALA A 54 17.69 13.95 -2.88
N ASP A 55 17.24 14.42 -4.05
CA ASP A 55 16.20 15.46 -4.16
C ASP A 55 14.90 15.03 -3.47
N ALA A 56 14.44 13.79 -3.68
CA ALA A 56 13.22 13.28 -3.06
C ALA A 56 13.37 13.14 -1.54
N VAL A 57 14.52 12.63 -1.06
CA VAL A 57 14.83 12.55 0.37
C VAL A 57 14.82 13.94 1.00
N GLY A 58 15.51 14.90 0.37
CA GLY A 58 15.59 16.28 0.84
C GLY A 58 14.21 16.95 0.92
N LEU A 59 13.33 16.71 -0.06
CA LEU A 59 11.96 17.20 -0.04
C LEU A 59 11.20 16.73 1.20
N PHE A 60 11.21 15.42 1.49
CA PHE A 60 10.50 14.88 2.66
C PHE A 60 11.13 15.32 3.98
N GLN A 61 12.45 15.44 4.06
CA GLN A 61 13.13 15.97 5.24
C GLN A 61 12.79 17.44 5.50
N GLN A 62 12.72 18.27 4.46
CA GLN A 62 12.30 19.68 4.57
C GLN A 62 10.83 19.79 5.00
N ALA A 63 9.99 18.84 4.62
CA ALA A 63 8.60 18.75 5.07
C ALA A 63 8.46 18.19 6.51
N GLY A 64 9.57 17.92 7.21
CA GLY A 64 9.56 17.49 8.61
C GLY A 64 9.48 15.96 8.82
N PHE A 65 9.54 15.16 7.75
CA PHE A 65 9.54 13.71 7.89
C PHE A 65 10.94 13.17 8.15
N ARG A 66 11.04 12.21 9.07
CA ARG A 66 12.15 11.25 9.05
C ARG A 66 12.00 10.36 7.82
N VAL A 67 13.06 10.22 7.03
CA VAL A 67 13.06 9.36 5.84
C VAL A 67 13.78 8.05 6.14
N VAL A 68 13.15 6.93 5.78
CA VAL A 68 13.75 5.59 5.81
C VAL A 68 13.88 5.06 4.39
N GLY A 69 15.10 4.72 3.99
CA GLY A 69 15.35 4.06 2.70
C GLY A 69 15.03 2.56 2.77
N LEU A 70 14.32 2.06 1.77
CA LEU A 70 14.01 0.64 1.60
C LEU A 70 14.68 0.07 0.35
N ALA A 71 14.88 -1.24 0.34
CA ALA A 71 15.16 -1.97 -0.90
C ALA A 71 13.97 -1.86 -1.87
N ASP A 72 14.23 -2.04 -3.17
CA ASP A 72 13.18 -2.03 -4.18
C ASP A 72 12.44 -3.38 -4.23
N VAL A 73 11.40 -3.49 -3.39
CA VAL A 73 10.60 -4.72 -3.23
C VAL A 73 9.12 -4.45 -3.50
N PRO A 74 8.38 -5.42 -4.09
CA PRO A 74 6.95 -5.27 -4.37
C PRO A 74 6.13 -4.90 -3.12
N GLY A 75 5.35 -3.83 -3.22
CA GLY A 75 4.42 -3.33 -2.20
C GLY A 75 5.04 -2.74 -0.93
N MET A 76 6.37 -2.66 -0.84
CA MET A 76 7.10 -2.08 0.30
C MET A 76 6.67 -2.74 1.64
N ILE A 77 6.63 -2.00 2.74
CA ILE A 77 6.34 -2.54 4.08
C ILE A 77 4.88 -2.30 4.45
N ALA A 78 4.48 -1.04 4.56
CA ALA A 78 3.21 -0.64 5.15
C ALA A 78 2.05 -0.94 4.20
N MET A 79 2.15 -0.55 2.91
CA MET A 79 1.09 -0.81 1.94
C MET A 79 0.85 -2.32 1.79
N ARG A 80 1.91 -3.12 1.61
CA ARG A 80 1.80 -4.58 1.51
C ARG A 80 1.16 -5.21 2.74
N THR A 81 1.60 -4.81 3.94
CA THR A 81 1.08 -5.36 5.20
C THR A 81 -0.39 -5.01 5.37
N VAL A 82 -0.76 -3.74 5.21
CA VAL A 82 -2.15 -3.29 5.39
C VAL A 82 -3.07 -3.88 4.33
N ALA A 83 -2.64 -3.96 3.06
CA ALA A 83 -3.43 -4.59 2.01
C ALA A 83 -3.68 -6.07 2.30
N MET A 84 -2.70 -6.81 2.80
CA MET A 84 -2.87 -8.22 3.19
C MET A 84 -3.75 -8.41 4.42
N LEU A 85 -3.65 -7.52 5.42
CA LEU A 85 -4.55 -7.52 6.58
C LEU A 85 -6.00 -7.29 6.16
N ALA A 86 -6.23 -6.32 5.28
CA ALA A 86 -7.54 -6.07 4.69
C ALA A 86 -8.05 -7.27 3.87
N ASN A 87 -7.16 -7.95 3.14
CA ASN A 87 -7.51 -9.11 2.34
C ASN A 87 -7.96 -10.30 3.20
N GLU A 88 -7.22 -10.59 4.28
CA GLU A 88 -7.57 -11.65 5.23
C GLU A 88 -8.87 -11.34 5.96
N ALA A 89 -9.06 -10.09 6.36
CA ALA A 89 -10.31 -9.62 6.94
C ALA A 89 -11.50 -9.78 5.98
N ALA A 90 -11.30 -9.44 4.71
CA ALA A 90 -12.33 -9.60 3.69
C ALA A 90 -12.70 -11.07 3.47
N ASP A 91 -11.73 -11.98 3.49
CA ASP A 91 -11.97 -13.42 3.39
C ASP A 91 -12.69 -13.98 4.63
N THR A 92 -12.37 -13.49 5.82
CA THR A 92 -13.07 -13.85 7.07
C THR A 92 -14.56 -13.48 7.00
N VAL A 93 -14.88 -12.28 6.51
CA VAL A 93 -16.27 -11.87 6.25
C VAL A 93 -16.90 -12.68 5.13
N ASN A 94 -16.17 -12.94 4.04
CA ASN A 94 -16.67 -13.71 2.90
C ASN A 94 -17.07 -15.14 3.30
N GLN A 95 -16.36 -15.73 4.27
CA GLN A 95 -16.64 -17.05 4.83
C GLN A 95 -17.77 -17.05 5.89
N GLY A 96 -18.35 -15.88 6.20
CA GLY A 96 -19.46 -15.76 7.14
C GLY A 96 -19.07 -15.89 8.61
N VAL A 97 -17.79 -15.74 8.96
CA VAL A 97 -17.30 -15.89 10.34
C VAL A 97 -17.88 -14.80 11.26
N CYS A 98 -17.97 -13.56 10.76
CA CYS A 98 -18.51 -12.42 11.49
C CYS A 98 -18.96 -11.30 10.54
N SER A 99 -19.63 -10.28 11.09
CA SER A 99 -19.99 -9.09 10.32
C SER A 99 -18.75 -8.19 10.08
N PRO A 100 -18.75 -7.33 9.03
CA PRO A 100 -17.67 -6.36 8.83
C PRO A 100 -17.41 -5.45 10.05
N ALA A 101 -18.47 -5.05 10.74
CA ALA A 101 -18.40 -4.18 11.91
C ALA A 101 -17.76 -4.89 13.11
N ASP A 102 -18.15 -6.15 13.37
CA ASP A 102 -17.58 -6.93 14.45
C ASP A 102 -16.12 -7.29 14.19
N LEU A 103 -15.76 -7.54 12.92
CA LEU A 103 -14.38 -7.79 12.53
C LEU A 103 -13.50 -6.58 12.86
N ASP A 104 -13.89 -5.40 12.39
CA ASP A 104 -13.12 -4.18 12.65
C ASP A 104 -13.05 -3.89 14.16
N LEU A 105 -14.16 -4.06 14.89
CA LEU A 105 -14.20 -3.89 16.35
C LEU A 105 -13.24 -4.83 17.07
N ALA A 106 -13.21 -6.11 16.67
CA ALA A 106 -12.30 -7.09 17.25
C ALA A 106 -10.83 -6.74 16.99
N MET A 107 -10.49 -6.24 15.79
CA MET A 107 -9.12 -5.85 15.48
C MET A 107 -8.70 -4.56 16.20
N GLU A 108 -9.61 -3.61 16.35
CA GLU A 108 -9.35 -2.35 17.06
C GLU A 108 -9.23 -2.56 18.58
N LYS A 109 -10.10 -3.38 19.17
CA LYS A 109 -10.17 -3.53 20.64
C LYS A 109 -9.45 -4.76 21.17
N GLY A 110 -9.29 -5.80 20.35
CA GLY A 110 -8.62 -7.03 20.73
C GLY A 110 -7.10 -6.98 20.54
N VAL A 111 -6.62 -6.44 19.42
CA VAL A 111 -5.18 -6.36 19.10
C VAL A 111 -4.67 -4.92 18.91
N ASN A 112 -5.48 -3.95 19.33
CA ASN A 112 -5.13 -2.53 19.41
C ASN A 112 -4.68 -1.92 18.07
N TYR A 113 -5.26 -2.38 16.96
CA TYR A 113 -5.05 -1.69 15.69
C TYR A 113 -5.70 -0.32 15.75
N PRO A 114 -5.04 0.72 15.21
CA PRO A 114 -5.53 2.08 15.36
C PRO A 114 -6.72 2.36 14.42
N CYS A 115 -7.02 1.41 13.52
CA CYS A 115 -8.11 1.37 12.56
C CYS A 115 -8.40 -0.11 12.25
N GLY A 116 -9.68 -0.49 12.17
CA GLY A 116 -10.06 -1.81 11.68
C GLY A 116 -9.57 -2.03 10.23
N PRO A 117 -9.18 -3.24 9.84
CA PRO A 117 -8.58 -3.50 8.53
C PRO A 117 -9.54 -3.23 7.37
N LEU A 118 -10.85 -3.45 7.50
CA LEU A 118 -11.83 -3.16 6.45
C LEU A 118 -12.07 -1.66 6.34
N ALA A 119 -12.20 -0.98 7.49
CA ALA A 119 -12.18 0.47 7.61
C ALA A 119 -10.98 1.10 6.87
N TRP A 120 -9.81 0.51 7.08
CA TRP A 120 -8.57 1.00 6.53
C TRP A 120 -8.52 0.77 5.01
N ALA A 121 -9.04 -0.36 4.53
CA ALA A 121 -9.21 -0.62 3.11
C ALA A 121 -10.12 0.41 2.43
N ASP A 122 -11.25 0.75 3.06
CA ASP A 122 -12.16 1.79 2.56
C ASP A 122 -11.46 3.16 2.50
N ALA A 123 -10.68 3.52 3.52
CA ALA A 123 -9.92 4.78 3.56
C ALA A 123 -8.81 4.85 2.50
N ILE A 124 -8.14 3.73 2.20
CA ILE A 124 -7.16 3.62 1.11
C ILE A 124 -7.84 3.65 -0.26
N GLY A 125 -9.08 3.16 -0.31
CA GLY A 125 -9.88 2.95 -1.50
C GLY A 125 -9.76 1.51 -2.00
N ILE A 126 -10.90 0.82 -2.11
CA ILE A 126 -10.98 -0.60 -2.50
C ILE A 126 -10.27 -0.88 -3.84
N GLY A 127 -10.46 -0.03 -4.84
CA GLY A 127 -9.77 -0.21 -6.14
C GLY A 127 -8.24 -0.12 -6.03
N ARG A 128 -7.71 0.66 -5.08
CA ARG A 128 -6.26 0.73 -4.84
C ARG A 128 -5.78 -0.52 -4.11
N VAL A 129 -6.50 -0.99 -3.09
CA VAL A 129 -6.17 -2.25 -2.39
C VAL A 129 -6.19 -3.42 -3.36
N HIS A 130 -7.24 -3.54 -4.17
CA HIS A 130 -7.34 -4.54 -5.24
C HIS A 130 -6.11 -4.49 -6.15
N ARG A 131 -5.78 -3.31 -6.70
CA ARG A 131 -4.62 -3.14 -7.59
C ARG A 131 -3.29 -3.54 -6.92
N VAL A 132 -3.09 -3.16 -5.65
CA VAL A 132 -1.89 -3.54 -4.90
C VAL A 132 -1.78 -5.05 -4.78
N LEU A 133 -2.85 -5.73 -4.38
CA LEU A 133 -2.88 -7.18 -4.24
C LEU A 133 -2.66 -7.89 -5.59
N SER A 134 -3.31 -7.42 -6.66
CA SER A 134 -3.09 -7.96 -8.01
C SER A 134 -1.63 -7.81 -8.47
N ASN A 135 -1.00 -6.66 -8.23
CA ASN A 135 0.39 -6.44 -8.58
C ASN A 135 1.36 -7.27 -7.73
N LEU A 136 1.04 -7.47 -6.45
CA LEU A 136 1.79 -8.37 -5.57
C LEU A 136 1.69 -9.81 -6.06
N ALA A 137 0.49 -10.29 -6.39
CA ALA A 137 0.27 -11.63 -6.95
C ALA A 137 1.03 -11.83 -8.26
N ALA A 138 0.99 -10.86 -9.17
CA ALA A 138 1.74 -10.91 -10.42
C ALA A 138 3.27 -10.90 -10.21
N SER A 139 3.76 -10.22 -9.16
CA SER A 139 5.20 -10.12 -8.88
C SER A 139 5.77 -11.40 -8.24
N TYR A 140 5.03 -12.03 -7.33
CA TYR A 140 5.49 -13.23 -6.62
C TYR A 140 5.04 -14.53 -7.29
N GLY A 141 3.97 -14.51 -8.10
CA GLY A 141 3.39 -15.72 -8.69
C GLY A 141 2.76 -16.67 -7.68
N GLU A 142 2.46 -16.20 -6.46
CA GLU A 142 1.97 -17.00 -5.35
C GLU A 142 0.53 -16.69 -4.99
N ASP A 143 -0.24 -17.73 -4.64
CA ASP A 143 -1.61 -17.62 -4.14
C ASP A 143 -1.72 -16.80 -2.85
N ARG A 144 -0.61 -16.63 -2.12
CA ARG A 144 -0.53 -15.82 -0.91
C ARG A 144 -1.10 -14.40 -1.10
N TYR A 145 -0.93 -13.81 -2.30
CA TYR A 145 -1.41 -12.46 -2.59
C TYR A 145 -2.69 -12.42 -3.44
N ARG A 146 -3.38 -13.56 -3.59
CA ARG A 146 -4.65 -13.59 -4.33
C ARG A 146 -5.62 -12.57 -3.75
N VAL A 147 -6.35 -11.88 -4.60
CA VAL A 147 -7.38 -10.94 -4.14
C VAL A 147 -8.56 -11.73 -3.56
N SER A 148 -9.06 -11.32 -2.39
CA SER A 148 -10.29 -11.85 -1.82
C SER A 148 -11.45 -11.68 -2.80
N PRO A 149 -12.32 -12.70 -2.99
CA PRO A 149 -13.53 -12.56 -3.80
C PRO A 149 -14.40 -11.38 -3.35
N ARG A 150 -14.39 -11.05 -2.05
CA ARG A 150 -15.14 -9.93 -1.51
C ARG A 150 -14.58 -8.58 -1.94
N ILE A 151 -13.25 -8.41 -1.94
CA ILE A 151 -12.59 -7.19 -2.43
C ILE A 151 -12.81 -7.05 -3.94
N ALA A 152 -12.70 -8.14 -4.70
CA ALA A 152 -12.96 -8.13 -6.14
C ALA A 152 -14.39 -7.67 -6.46
N ALA A 153 -15.40 -8.27 -5.81
CA ALA A 153 -16.81 -7.90 -6.01
C ALA A 153 -17.09 -6.44 -5.63
N LEU A 154 -16.51 -5.94 -4.53
CA LEU A 154 -16.65 -4.54 -4.12
C LEU A 154 -15.96 -3.58 -5.12
N HIS A 155 -14.79 -3.95 -5.63
CA HIS A 155 -14.09 -3.18 -6.65
C HIS A 155 -14.92 -3.07 -7.94
N GLU A 156 -15.44 -4.18 -8.45
CA GLU A 156 -16.27 -4.23 -9.66
C GLU A 156 -17.56 -3.43 -9.50
N ALA A 157 -18.17 -3.47 -8.32
CA ALA A 157 -19.39 -2.72 -8.02
C ALA A 157 -19.15 -1.24 -7.69
N GLY A 158 -17.90 -0.79 -7.56
CA GLY A 158 -17.57 0.56 -7.09
C GLY A 158 -18.06 0.84 -5.67
N ARG A 159 -18.03 -0.16 -4.79
CA ARG A 159 -18.54 -0.09 -3.40
C ARG A 159 -17.43 -0.25 -2.35
N THR A 160 -17.79 0.09 -1.12
CA THR A 160 -16.99 -0.06 0.10
C THR A 160 -17.52 -1.18 0.99
N PHE A 161 -16.77 -1.56 2.03
CA PHE A 161 -17.26 -2.52 3.04
C PHE A 161 -18.41 -1.95 3.86
N ARG A 162 -18.49 -0.61 3.95
CA ARG A 162 -19.53 0.16 4.63
C ARG A 162 -20.49 0.82 3.66
#